data_AF-A0A2E3XKS7-F1
#
_entry.id   AF-A0A2E3XKS7-F1
#
_cell.length_a   1.000
_cell.length_b   1.000
_cell.length_c   1.000
_cell.angle_alpha   90.00
_cell.angle_beta   90.00
_cell.angle_gamma   90.00
#
_symmetry.space_group_name_H-M   'P 1'
#
loop_
_entity.id
_entity.type
_entity.pdbx_description
1 polymer ?
#
loop_
_entity_poly.entity_id
_entity_poly.type
_entity_poly.pdbx_seq_one_letter_code
_entity_poly.pdbx_strand_id
1 'polypeptide(L)' 'MYFINGIPFTYDELDDIGILKEDAQIIADYETKYNTEELYNYSCYLMQEEFHPLVFDLELENPEILFNDK' A
#
# COMPACT_ATOMS: atom_id res chain seq x y z
N MET A 1 -2.60 3.26 2.41
CA MET A 1 -1.20 3.09 1.96
C MET A 1 -0.53 2.12 2.91
N TYR A 2 0.12 1.09 2.37
CA TYR A 2 0.78 0.05 3.14
C TYR A 2 2.29 0.17 3.00
N PHE A 3 3.03 -0.45 3.92
CA PHE A 3 4.49 -0.41 3.93
C PHE A 3 5.07 -1.80 4.24
N ILE A 4 5.92 -2.30 3.35
CA ILE A 4 6.77 -3.47 3.62
C ILE A 4 8.16 -2.94 3.93
N ASN A 5 8.62 -3.07 5.18
CA ASN A 5 9.93 -2.57 5.62
C ASN A 5 10.21 -1.09 5.24
N GLY A 6 9.17 -0.26 5.30
CA GLY A 6 9.24 1.17 4.93
C GLY A 6 9.10 1.47 3.44
N ILE A 7 8.98 0.46 2.57
CA ILE A 7 8.70 0.64 1.14
C ILE A 7 7.18 0.78 0.94
N PRO A 8 6.70 1.93 0.42
CA PRO A 8 5.28 2.16 0.23
C PRO A 8 4.73 1.31 -0.92
N PHE A 9 3.54 0.79 -0.74
CA PHE A 9 2.76 0.19 -1.82
C PHE A 9 1.26 0.34 -1.53
N THR A 10 0.46 0.26 -2.59
CA THR A 10 -0.99 0.25 -2.51
C THR A 10 -1.55 -0.51 -3.70
N TYR A 11 -2.74 -1.08 -3.51
CA TYR A 11 -3.51 -1.77 -4.53
C TYR A 11 -5.02 -1.53 -4.38
N ASP A 12 -5.43 -0.92 -3.26
CA ASP A 12 -6.79 -0.48 -3.01
C ASP A 12 -7.07 0.83 -3.72
N GLU A 13 -8.29 0.96 -4.25
CA GLU A 13 -8.82 2.24 -4.69
C GLU A 13 -9.23 3.10 -3.48
N LEU A 14 -9.38 4.41 -3.68
CA LEU A 14 -9.79 5.32 -2.61
C LEU A 14 -11.14 4.94 -1.99
N ASP A 15 -12.02 4.31 -2.78
CA ASP A 15 -13.34 3.87 -2.33
C ASP A 15 -13.25 2.60 -1.45
N ASP A 16 -12.19 1.80 -1.58
CA ASP A 16 -12.03 0.53 -0.87
C ASP A 16 -11.53 0.70 0.57
N ILE A 17 -10.77 1.77 0.81
CA ILE A 17 -10.13 2.06 2.10
C ILE A 17 -11.11 2.55 3.19
N GLY A 18 -12.39 2.71 2.89
CA GLY A 18 -13.45 2.96 3.87
C GLY A 18 -13.30 4.26 4.69
N ILE A 19 -12.45 5.18 4.25
CA ILE A 19 -12.20 6.46 4.92
C ILE A 19 -13.24 7.49 4.48
N LEU A 20 -13.62 8.38 5.40
CA LEU A 20 -14.45 9.53 5.04
C LEU A 20 -13.67 10.46 4.12
N LYS A 21 -14.38 11.14 3.22
CA LYS A 21 -13.76 12.05 2.25
C LYS A 21 -13.01 13.20 2.95
N GLU A 22 -13.54 13.68 4.07
CA GLU A 22 -12.91 14.71 4.89
C GLU A 22 -11.58 14.23 5.48
N ASP A 23 -11.52 12.99 5.95
CA ASP A 23 -10.30 12.37 6.48
C ASP A 23 -9.28 12.13 5.36
N ALA A 24 -9.74 11.70 4.18
CA ALA A 24 -8.89 11.53 3.00
C ALA A 24 -8.20 12.84 2.60
N GLN A 25 -8.90 13.97 2.68
CA GLN A 25 -8.33 15.29 2.38
C GLN A 25 -7.24 15.67 3.39
N ILE A 26 -7.49 15.47 4.68
CA ILE A 26 -6.50 15.76 5.72
C ILE A 26 -5.24 14.90 5.51
N ILE A 27 -5.40 13.60 5.25
CA ILE A 27 -4.27 12.70 4.95
C ILE A 27 -3.50 13.21 3.73
N ALA A 28 -4.19 13.55 2.64
CA ALA A 28 -3.56 14.03 1.42
C ALA A 28 -2.80 15.36 1.60
N ASP A 29 -3.23 16.22 2.53
CA ASP A 29 -2.59 17.50 2.80
C ASP A 29 -1.32 17.39 3.65
N TYR A 30 -1.27 16.43 4.58
CA TYR A 30 -0.20 16.33 5.59
C TYR A 30 0.76 15.15 5.41
N GLU A 31 0.38 14.10 4.69
CA GLU A 31 1.22 12.92 4.49
C GLU A 31 2.11 13.02 3.26
N THR A 32 3.06 12.08 3.14
CA THR A 32 3.94 11.98 1.98
C THR A 32 3.14 11.70 0.71
N LYS A 33 3.38 12.51 -0.32
CA LYS A 33 2.77 12.36 -1.65
C LYS A 33 3.68 11.53 -2.52
N TYR A 34 3.12 10.51 -3.16
CA TYR A 34 3.80 9.70 -4.15
C TYR A 34 3.15 9.92 -5.50
N ASN A 35 3.97 10.02 -6.54
CA ASN A 35 3.47 9.97 -7.90
C ASN A 35 3.37 8.50 -8.39
N THR A 36 2.67 8.29 -9.50
CA THR A 36 2.42 6.95 -10.04
C THR A 36 3.70 6.23 -10.45
N GLU A 37 4.70 6.94 -10.98
CA GLU A 37 5.99 6.35 -11.39
C GLU A 37 6.78 5.86 -10.17
N GLU A 38 6.78 6.63 -9.07
CA GLU A 38 7.40 6.21 -7.81
C GLU A 38 6.76 4.93 -7.26
N LEU A 39 5.43 4.91 -7.15
CA LEU A 39 4.70 3.73 -6.68
C LEU A 39 4.90 2.51 -7.59
N TYR A 40 4.94 2.72 -8.90
CA TYR A 40 5.24 1.66 -9.87
C TYR A 40 6.65 1.09 -9.64
N ASN A 41 7.65 1.96 -9.47
CA ASN A 41 9.03 1.53 -9.24
C ASN A 41 9.17 0.77 -7.90
N TYR A 42 8.50 1.21 -6.84
CA TYR A 42 8.47 0.47 -5.56
C TYR A 42 7.79 -0.89 -5.69
N SER A 43 6.66 -0.96 -6.39
CA SER A 43 5.98 -2.24 -6.65
C SER A 43 6.87 -3.19 -7.47
N CYS A 44 7.54 -2.70 -8.52
CA CYS A 44 8.53 -3.49 -9.28
C CYS A 44 9.69 -3.96 -8.42
N TYR A 45 10.21 -3.12 -7.53
CA TYR A 45 11.27 -3.51 -6.60
C TYR A 45 10.82 -4.63 -5.66
N LEU A 46 9.65 -4.48 -5.02
CA LEU A 46 9.07 -5.53 -4.18
C LEU A 46 8.84 -6.83 -4.95
N MET A 47 8.45 -6.76 -6.22
CA MET A 47 8.29 -7.93 -7.08
C MET A 47 9.64 -8.63 -7.37
N GLN A 48 10.70 -7.86 -7.64
CA GLN A 48 12.03 -8.39 -7.95
C GLN A 48 12.67 -9.09 -6.74
N GLU A 49 12.43 -8.57 -5.55
CA GLU A 49 12.95 -9.14 -4.30
C GLU A 49 12.05 -10.24 -3.71
N GLU A 50 10.97 -10.64 -4.40
CA GLU A 50 9.97 -11.61 -3.92
C GLU A 50 9.26 -11.18 -2.61
N PHE A 51 9.16 -9.87 -2.37
CA PHE A 51 8.52 -9.26 -1.20
C PHE A 51 7.19 -8.55 -1.51
N HIS A 52 6.63 -8.75 -2.70
CA HIS A 52 5.32 -8.18 -3.03
C HIS A 52 4.18 -8.99 -2.36
N PRO A 53 3.45 -8.43 -1.38
CA PRO A 53 2.56 -9.20 -0.51
C PRO A 53 1.31 -9.77 -1.19
N LEU A 54 0.94 -9.26 -2.37
CA LEU A 54 -0.15 -9.82 -3.17
C LEU A 54 0.25 -11.00 -4.07
N VAL A 55 1.55 -11.26 -4.21
CA VAL A 55 2.07 -12.25 -5.19
C VAL A 55 2.82 -13.36 -4.48
N PHE A 56 3.51 -13.04 -3.39
CA PHE A 56 4.33 -13.98 -2.63
C PHE A 56 3.73 -14.23 -1.26
N ASP A 57 3.94 -15.44 -0.74
CA ASP A 57 3.54 -15.81 0.62
C ASP A 57 4.58 -15.27 1.60
N LEU A 58 4.18 -14.31 2.43
CA LEU A 58 5.06 -13.58 3.34
C LEU A 58 4.60 -13.75 4.78
N GLU A 59 5.57 -13.95 5.68
CA GLU A 59 5.33 -13.84 7.12
C GLU A 59 5.25 -12.36 7.50
N LEU A 60 4.04 -11.82 7.54
CA LEU A 60 3.77 -10.44 7.89
C LEU A 60 3.52 -10.30 9.40
N GLU A 61 3.95 -9.17 9.97
CA GLU A 61 3.67 -8.86 11.37
C GLU A 61 2.18 -8.62 11.61
N ASN A 62 1.51 -7.98 10.63
CA ASN A 62 0.13 -7.51 10.73
C ASN A 62 -0.69 -7.94 9.48
N PRO A 63 -0.86 -9.24 9.21
CA PRO A 63 -1.49 -9.74 7.99
C PRO A 63 -2.97 -9.34 7.86
N GLU A 64 -3.64 -8.99 8.95
CA GLU A 64 -5.03 -8.54 8.97
C GLU A 64 -5.26 -7.16 8.32
N ILE A 65 -4.20 -6.37 8.17
CA ILE A 65 -4.26 -5.02 7.59
C ILE A 65 -4.30 -5.11 6.06
N LEU A 66 -3.65 -6.12 5.48
CA LEU A 66 -3.82 -6.40 4.06
C LEU A 66 -5.25 -6.87 3.82
N PHE A 67 -5.92 -6.27 2.85
CA PHE A 67 -7.21 -6.72 2.37
C PHE A 67 -7.16 -8.25 2.11
N ASN A 68 -7.87 -9.01 2.96
CA ASN A 68 -8.00 -10.45 2.79
C ASN A 68 -9.04 -10.68 1.69
N ASP A 69 -8.60 -11.09 0.50
CA ASP A 69 -9.45 -11.87 -0.40
C ASP A 69 -9.66 -13.25 0.24
N LYS A 70 -10.67 -13.35 1.10
CA LYS A 70 -11.36 -14.61 1.42
C LYS A 70 -12.85 -14.49 1.16
#